data_AF-A0A2A2TL38-F1
#
_entry.id   AF-A0A2A2TL38-F1
#
_cell.length_a   1.000
_cell.length_b   1.000
_cell.length_c   1.000
_cell.angle_alpha   90.00
_cell.angle_beta   90.00
_cell.angle_gamma   90.00
#
_symmetry.space_group_name_H-M   'P 1'
#
loop_
_entity.id
_entity.type
_entity.pdbx_description
1 polymer ?
#
loop_
_entity_poly.entity_id
_entity_poly.type
_entity_poly.pdbx_seq_one_letter_code
_entity_poly.pdbx_strand_id
1 'polypeptide(L)'
;MQATTTNDPTLKLGASGAKVKELQELLNKRVPKSNAVNLDGVFGAKTEVAVKTVQYQFLLKRDGIAGSLTWKSLRANAPIDKPTLKRGDNGEQVSIVQEVLKNGGYYKGRIDGDFGAGTDTAVKALQKDKKLKVDGVIGQITWKALSDLATFLTVD
;
A
#
# COMPACT_ATOMS: atom_id res chain seq x y z
N MET A 1 15.66 25.88 -6.33
CA MET A 1 15.75 24.41 -6.42
C MET A 1 14.52 23.93 -7.19
N GLN A 2 14.68 23.50 -8.44
CA GLN A 2 13.55 23.14 -9.29
C GLN A 2 13.06 21.74 -8.89
N ALA A 3 11.80 21.63 -8.45
CA ALA A 3 11.12 20.36 -8.41
C ALA A 3 11.00 19.88 -9.87
N THR A 4 11.77 18.87 -10.24
CA THR A 4 11.60 18.22 -11.53
C THR A 4 10.19 17.60 -11.54
N THR A 5 9.29 18.19 -12.33
CA THR A 5 8.00 17.61 -12.67
C THR A 5 8.26 16.31 -13.43
N THR A 6 8.43 15.23 -12.68
CA THR A 6 8.63 13.90 -13.22
C THR A 6 7.32 13.48 -13.88
N ASN A 7 7.26 13.58 -15.21
CA ASN A 7 6.14 13.08 -16.00
C ASN A 7 6.17 11.55 -15.97
N ASP A 8 5.47 10.96 -15.00
CA ASP A 8 5.41 9.52 -14.85
C ASP A 8 4.30 8.91 -15.69
N PRO A 9 4.65 8.00 -16.62
CA PRO A 9 3.64 7.28 -17.38
C PRO A 9 2.92 6.28 -16.48
N THR A 10 1.69 5.95 -16.88
CA THR A 10 1.03 4.75 -16.37
C THR A 10 1.71 3.53 -16.99
N LEU A 11 2.34 2.69 -16.16
CA LEU A 11 3.00 1.46 -16.60
C LEU A 11 2.24 0.22 -16.13
N LYS A 12 2.20 -0.81 -16.97
CA LYS A 12 1.56 -2.09 -16.72
C LYS A 12 2.28 -3.20 -17.49
N LEU A 13 1.85 -4.46 -17.29
CA LEU A 13 2.38 -5.63 -17.99
C LEU A 13 2.52 -5.39 -19.51
N GLY A 14 3.69 -5.70 -20.05
CA GLY A 14 4.05 -5.51 -21.46
C GLY A 14 4.70 -4.17 -21.77
N ALA A 15 4.68 -3.18 -20.87
CA ALA A 15 5.43 -1.95 -21.04
C ALA A 15 6.95 -2.21 -21.01
N SER A 16 7.72 -1.37 -21.71
CA SER A 16 9.18 -1.44 -21.69
C SER A 16 9.83 -0.06 -21.80
N GLY A 17 11.13 0.02 -21.49
CA GLY A 17 11.96 1.20 -21.65
C GLY A 17 12.47 1.80 -20.33
N ALA A 18 13.09 2.98 -20.43
CA ALA A 18 13.80 3.61 -19.32
C ALA A 18 12.92 3.86 -18.08
N LYS A 19 11.64 4.18 -18.28
CA LYS A 19 10.69 4.39 -17.18
C LYS A 19 10.32 3.09 -16.45
N VAL A 20 10.30 1.96 -17.14
CA VAL A 20 10.14 0.65 -16.48
C VAL A 20 11.38 0.33 -15.65
N LYS A 21 12.58 0.65 -16.14
CA LYS A 21 13.82 0.45 -15.38
C LYS A 21 13.88 1.32 -14.12
N GLU A 22 13.47 2.59 -14.23
CA GLU A 22 13.30 3.49 -13.07
C GLU A 22 12.30 2.92 -12.05
N LEU A 23 11.15 2.40 -12.53
CA LEU A 23 10.17 1.73 -11.68
C LEU A 23 10.80 0.52 -10.97
N GLN A 24 11.47 -0.37 -11.70
CA GLN A 24 12.13 -1.56 -11.15
C GLN A 24 13.18 -1.20 -10.07
N GLU A 25 13.94 -0.11 -10.27
CA GLU A 25 14.88 0.45 -9.29
C GLU A 25 14.18 0.88 -7.99
N LEU A 26 13.03 1.54 -8.10
CA LEU A 26 12.24 1.95 -6.93
C LEU A 26 11.59 0.74 -6.23
N LEU A 27 11.09 -0.23 -7.00
CA LEU A 27 10.49 -1.46 -6.48
C LEU A 27 11.51 -2.25 -5.65
N ASN A 28 12.73 -2.45 -6.16
CA ASN A 28 13.79 -3.21 -5.48
C ASN A 28 14.23 -2.58 -4.14
N LYS A 29 13.91 -1.31 -3.88
CA LYS A 29 14.15 -0.66 -2.58
C LYS A 29 13.06 -0.98 -1.54
N ARG A 30 11.98 -1.66 -1.92
CA ARG A 30 10.76 -1.85 -1.12
C ARG A 30 10.31 -3.28 -1.00
N VAL A 31 10.43 -4.04 -2.08
CA VAL A 31 10.03 -5.44 -2.07
C VAL A 31 11.05 -6.29 -1.31
N PRO A 32 10.63 -7.39 -0.67
CA PRO A 32 11.56 -8.38 -0.12
C PRO A 32 12.47 -8.92 -1.22
N LYS A 33 13.64 -9.46 -0.82
CA LYS A 33 14.63 -10.00 -1.77
C LYS A 33 14.07 -11.11 -2.67
N SER A 34 13.13 -11.91 -2.17
CA SER A 34 12.43 -12.95 -2.94
C SER A 34 11.60 -12.38 -4.11
N ASN A 35 11.11 -11.15 -3.98
CA ASN A 35 10.34 -10.44 -5.00
C ASN A 35 11.19 -9.43 -5.81
N ALA A 36 12.52 -9.44 -5.65
CA ALA A 36 13.40 -8.55 -6.40
C ALA A 36 13.27 -8.79 -7.92
N VAL A 37 13.29 -7.70 -8.67
CA VAL A 37 13.11 -7.67 -10.13
C VAL A 37 14.42 -7.33 -10.85
N ASN A 38 14.59 -7.85 -12.05
CA ASN A 38 15.71 -7.45 -12.91
C ASN A 38 15.52 -6.02 -13.40
N LEU A 39 16.62 -5.30 -13.61
CA LEU A 39 16.65 -3.93 -14.13
C LEU A 39 16.79 -3.91 -15.67
N ASP A 40 15.99 -4.75 -16.32
CA ASP A 40 16.01 -4.97 -17.77
C ASP A 40 15.14 -3.97 -18.53
N GLY A 41 14.35 -3.16 -17.83
CA GLY A 41 13.41 -2.23 -18.45
C GLY A 41 12.22 -2.93 -19.12
N VAL A 42 11.89 -4.16 -18.73
CA VAL A 42 10.72 -4.91 -19.22
C VAL A 42 9.74 -5.16 -18.08
N PHE A 43 8.51 -4.69 -18.24
CA PHE A 43 7.45 -4.88 -17.25
C PHE A 43 6.82 -6.25 -17.48
N GLY A 44 7.51 -7.29 -16.98
CA GLY A 44 7.04 -8.67 -16.99
C GLY A 44 6.24 -9.05 -15.74
N ALA A 45 5.87 -10.34 -15.64
CA ALA A 45 5.06 -10.86 -14.54
C ALA A 45 5.69 -10.61 -13.15
N LYS A 46 7.02 -10.73 -13.01
CA LYS A 46 7.72 -10.40 -11.74
C LYS A 46 7.60 -8.93 -11.37
N THR A 47 7.68 -8.02 -12.36
CA THR A 47 7.47 -6.59 -12.13
C THR A 47 6.03 -6.30 -11.70
N GLU A 48 5.04 -6.97 -12.29
CA GLU A 48 3.65 -6.84 -11.86
C GLU A 48 3.44 -7.31 -10.41
N VAL A 49 4.02 -8.45 -10.03
CA VAL A 49 3.99 -8.95 -8.64
C VAL A 49 4.65 -7.95 -7.69
N ALA A 50 5.80 -7.40 -8.05
CA ALA A 50 6.48 -6.38 -7.26
C ALA A 50 5.63 -5.10 -7.12
N VAL A 51 4.94 -4.65 -8.18
CA VAL A 51 3.99 -3.53 -8.13
C VAL A 51 2.84 -3.84 -7.17
N LYS A 52 2.21 -5.02 -7.27
CA LYS A 52 1.12 -5.41 -6.35
C LYS A 52 1.60 -5.52 -4.90
N THR A 53 2.86 -5.89 -4.69
CA THR A 53 3.49 -5.94 -3.36
C THR A 53 3.58 -4.56 -2.76
N VAL A 54 4.17 -3.58 -3.47
CA VAL A 54 4.29 -2.21 -2.95
C VAL A 54 2.94 -1.50 -2.85
N GLN A 55 1.98 -1.82 -3.72
CA GLN A 55 0.61 -1.31 -3.61
C GLN A 55 -0.05 -1.78 -2.31
N TYR A 56 0.14 -3.04 -1.92
CA TYR A 56 -0.32 -3.53 -0.63
C TYR A 56 0.39 -2.82 0.55
N GLN A 57 1.72 -2.68 0.48
CA GLN A 57 2.50 -1.97 1.51
C GLN A 57 2.07 -0.51 1.67
N PHE A 58 1.74 0.19 0.58
CA PHE A 58 1.30 1.59 0.59
C PHE A 58 -0.22 1.79 0.63
N LEU A 59 -0.97 0.71 0.86
CA LEU A 59 -2.42 0.74 1.07
C LEU A 59 -3.14 1.37 -0.14
N LEU A 60 -2.73 0.93 -1.34
CA LEU A 60 -3.32 1.28 -2.62
C LEU A 60 -4.13 0.11 -3.15
N LYS A 61 -4.97 0.38 -4.15
CA LYS A 61 -5.57 -0.67 -4.97
C LYS A 61 -4.47 -1.56 -5.57
N ARG A 62 -4.62 -2.88 -5.43
CA ARG A 62 -3.63 -3.89 -5.88
C ARG A 62 -3.83 -4.32 -7.33
N ASP A 63 -3.96 -3.37 -8.24
CA ASP A 63 -4.26 -3.63 -9.65
C ASP A 63 -3.04 -4.01 -10.50
N GLY A 64 -1.82 -3.91 -9.97
CA GLY A 64 -0.58 -4.18 -10.71
C GLY A 64 -0.18 -3.09 -11.69
N ILE A 65 -0.84 -1.93 -11.64
CA ILE A 65 -0.58 -0.79 -12.50
C ILE A 65 0.21 0.28 -11.73
N ALA A 66 1.36 0.67 -12.26
CA ALA A 66 2.11 1.80 -11.74
C ALA A 66 1.53 3.11 -12.31
N GLY A 67 0.41 3.56 -11.72
CA GLY A 67 -0.20 4.87 -11.97
C GLY A 67 0.33 5.97 -11.06
N SER A 68 -0.29 7.16 -11.09
CA SER A 68 0.19 8.36 -10.37
C SER A 68 0.38 8.14 -8.87
N LEU A 69 -0.57 7.49 -8.18
CA LEU A 69 -0.46 7.22 -6.74
C LEU A 69 0.65 6.22 -6.42
N THR A 70 0.84 5.19 -7.26
CA THR A 70 1.93 4.21 -7.10
C THR A 70 3.29 4.91 -7.20
N TRP A 71 3.49 5.75 -8.23
CA TRP A 71 4.72 6.51 -8.42
C TRP A 71 5.01 7.47 -7.27
N LYS A 72 4.03 8.30 -6.90
CA LYS A 72 4.20 9.26 -5.82
C LYS A 72 4.48 8.55 -4.49
N SER A 73 3.83 7.42 -4.21
CA SER A 73 4.09 6.62 -2.99
C SER A 73 5.50 6.01 -2.99
N LEU A 74 5.96 5.46 -4.12
CA LEU A 74 7.32 4.92 -4.27
C LEU A 74 8.39 5.99 -4.03
N ARG A 75 8.19 7.21 -4.54
CA ARG A 75 9.11 8.33 -4.34
C ARG A 75 9.08 8.88 -2.93
N ALA A 76 7.89 9.07 -2.36
CA ALA A 76 7.72 9.56 -1.01
C ALA A 76 8.10 8.53 0.06
N ASN A 77 8.18 7.24 -0.33
CA ASN A 77 8.31 6.13 0.59
C ASN A 77 7.23 6.12 1.69
N ALA A 78 5.98 6.32 1.30
CA ALA A 78 4.90 6.36 2.25
C ALA A 78 3.56 6.10 1.56
N PRO A 79 2.56 5.58 2.30
CA PRO A 79 1.17 5.75 1.89
C PRO A 79 0.86 7.25 1.87
N ILE A 80 0.58 7.79 0.68
CA ILE A 80 0.17 9.19 0.51
C ILE A 80 -1.33 9.29 0.25
N ASP A 81 -1.84 10.52 0.36
CA ASP A 81 -3.21 10.89 -0.03
C ASP A 81 -4.26 9.98 0.63
N LYS A 82 -4.09 9.78 1.94
CA LYS A 82 -4.94 8.90 2.74
C LYS A 82 -5.98 9.73 3.52
N PRO A 83 -7.28 9.44 3.36
CA PRO A 83 -8.32 10.15 4.08
C PRO A 83 -8.31 9.78 5.57
N THR A 84 -8.89 10.62 6.42
CA THR A 84 -9.24 10.17 7.77
C THR A 84 -10.44 9.24 7.69
N LEU A 85 -10.34 8.04 8.25
CA LEU A 85 -11.45 7.08 8.32
C LEU A 85 -11.90 6.82 9.76
N LYS A 86 -13.18 6.59 9.95
CA LYS A 86 -13.80 6.25 11.24
C LYS A 86 -15.08 5.44 11.02
N ARG A 87 -15.65 4.94 12.12
CA ARG A 87 -16.92 4.20 12.09
C ARG A 87 -18.02 4.99 11.36
N GLY A 88 -18.71 4.31 10.44
CA GLY A 88 -19.74 4.88 9.57
C GLY A 88 -19.25 5.22 8.16
N ASP A 89 -17.94 5.37 7.96
CA ASP A 89 -17.38 5.53 6.62
C ASP A 89 -17.46 4.23 5.81
N ASN A 90 -17.43 4.33 4.49
CA ASN A 90 -17.44 3.18 3.59
C ASN A 90 -16.61 3.42 2.32
N GLY A 91 -16.32 2.34 1.59
CA GLY A 91 -15.68 2.37 0.27
C GLY A 91 -14.35 1.64 0.18
N GLU A 92 -13.60 1.91 -0.90
CA GLU A 92 -12.38 1.17 -1.25
C GLU A 92 -11.29 1.28 -0.18
N GLN A 93 -11.09 2.46 0.41
CA GLN A 93 -10.08 2.66 1.46
C GLN A 93 -10.41 1.85 2.72
N VAL A 94 -11.69 1.70 3.07
CA VAL A 94 -12.11 0.85 4.19
C VAL A 94 -11.86 -0.62 3.86
N SER A 95 -12.12 -1.05 2.63
CA SER A 95 -11.86 -2.42 2.17
C SER A 95 -10.36 -2.76 2.28
N ILE A 96 -9.49 -1.85 1.87
CA ILE A 96 -8.02 -2.00 1.98
C ILE A 96 -7.60 -2.13 3.45
N VAL A 97 -8.15 -1.28 4.33
CA VAL A 97 -7.90 -1.37 5.78
C VAL A 97 -8.33 -2.72 6.33
N GLN A 98 -9.54 -3.18 5.98
CA GLN A 98 -10.07 -4.46 6.43
C GLN A 98 -9.20 -5.63 5.94
N GLU A 99 -8.72 -5.59 4.69
CA GLU A 99 -7.80 -6.60 4.15
C GLU A 99 -6.52 -6.69 4.99
N VAL A 100 -5.86 -5.55 5.25
CA VAL A 100 -4.60 -5.50 6.01
C VAL A 100 -4.80 -5.93 7.46
N LEU A 101 -5.86 -5.43 8.12
CA LEU A 101 -6.18 -5.84 9.49
C LEU A 101 -6.52 -7.33 9.57
N LYS A 102 -7.19 -7.87 8.56
CA LYS A 102 -7.54 -9.30 8.51
C LYS A 102 -6.31 -10.17 8.36
N ASN A 103 -5.44 -9.84 7.41
CA ASN A 103 -4.18 -10.56 7.20
C ASN A 103 -3.24 -10.43 8.41
N GLY A 104 -3.31 -9.31 9.14
CA GLY A 104 -2.61 -9.11 10.40
C GLY A 104 -3.27 -9.75 11.63
N GLY A 105 -4.40 -10.44 11.48
CA GLY A 105 -5.08 -11.16 12.57
C GLY A 105 -5.99 -10.31 13.46
N TYR A 106 -6.14 -9.01 13.19
CA TYR A 106 -6.97 -8.09 13.98
C TYR A 106 -8.46 -8.16 13.60
N TYR A 107 -8.77 -8.48 12.36
CA TYR A 107 -10.13 -8.43 11.81
C TYR A 107 -10.59 -9.80 11.30
N LYS A 108 -11.74 -10.28 11.79
CA LYS A 108 -12.31 -11.59 11.40
C LYS A 108 -13.55 -11.48 10.52
N GLY A 109 -14.03 -10.26 10.28
CA GLY A 109 -15.22 -10.00 9.48
C GLY A 109 -15.01 -10.17 7.97
N ARG A 110 -16.06 -9.83 7.21
CA ARG A 110 -16.01 -9.78 5.74
C ARG A 110 -15.32 -8.49 5.31
N ILE A 111 -14.60 -8.52 4.20
CA ILE A 111 -14.11 -7.30 3.57
C ILE A 111 -15.28 -6.79 2.72
N ASP A 112 -16.11 -5.95 3.32
CA ASP A 112 -17.33 -5.39 2.72
C ASP A 112 -17.18 -3.89 2.39
N GLY A 113 -16.08 -3.27 2.83
CA GLY A 113 -15.86 -1.85 2.66
C GLY A 113 -16.67 -0.99 3.62
N ASP A 114 -17.32 -1.57 4.63
CA ASP A 114 -18.08 -0.83 5.64
C ASP A 114 -17.29 -0.71 6.94
N PHE A 115 -17.11 0.52 7.41
CA PHE A 115 -16.43 0.77 8.68
C PHE A 115 -17.44 0.59 9.82
N GLY A 116 -17.85 -0.66 10.03
CA GLY A 116 -18.75 -1.07 11.10
C GLY A 116 -18.04 -1.30 12.45
N ALA A 117 -18.79 -1.85 13.42
CA ALA A 117 -18.27 -2.13 14.76
C ALA A 117 -17.08 -3.11 14.77
N GLY A 118 -17.07 -4.08 13.86
CA GLY A 118 -15.95 -5.02 13.72
C GLY A 118 -14.66 -4.34 13.26
N THR A 119 -14.76 -3.42 12.29
CA THR A 119 -13.61 -2.64 11.79
C THR A 119 -13.09 -1.69 12.88
N ASP A 120 -13.99 -1.00 13.61
CA ASP A 120 -13.63 -0.15 14.76
C ASP A 120 -12.87 -0.92 15.85
N THR A 121 -13.35 -2.12 16.20
CA THR A 121 -12.69 -2.98 17.19
C THR A 121 -11.28 -3.38 16.71
N ALA A 122 -11.14 -3.77 15.45
CA ALA A 122 -9.85 -4.17 14.87
C ALA A 122 -8.85 -3.01 14.80
N VAL A 123 -9.32 -1.80 14.43
CA VAL A 123 -8.47 -0.60 14.42
C VAL A 123 -7.99 -0.25 15.82
N LYS A 124 -8.87 -0.30 16.83
CA LYS A 124 -8.49 -0.05 18.22
C LYS A 124 -7.49 -1.08 18.73
N ALA A 125 -7.63 -2.34 18.35
CA ALA A 125 -6.67 -3.39 18.68
C ALA A 125 -5.29 -3.11 18.05
N LEU A 126 -5.23 -2.75 16.76
CA LEU A 126 -3.98 -2.34 16.12
C LEU A 126 -3.36 -1.11 16.81
N GLN A 127 -4.16 -0.08 17.09
CA GLN A 127 -3.70 1.12 17.77
C GLN A 127 -3.09 0.79 19.13
N LYS A 128 -3.75 -0.10 19.90
CA LYS A 128 -3.23 -0.56 21.20
C LYS A 128 -1.89 -1.28 21.05
N ASP A 129 -1.80 -2.24 20.12
CA ASP A 129 -0.59 -3.04 19.88
C ASP A 129 0.58 -2.18 19.40
N LYS A 130 0.29 -1.13 18.64
CA LYS A 130 1.27 -0.15 18.15
C LYS A 130 1.51 1.01 19.11
N LYS A 131 0.92 0.98 20.31
CA LYS A 131 1.05 2.00 21.37
C LYS A 131 0.64 3.41 20.90
N LEU A 132 -0.39 3.47 20.06
CA LEU A 132 -1.02 4.70 19.58
C LEU A 132 -2.19 5.10 20.49
N LYS A 133 -2.72 6.31 20.26
CA LYS A 133 -4.02 6.68 20.83
C LYS A 133 -5.10 5.73 20.31
N VAL A 134 -5.84 5.11 21.23
CA VAL A 134 -6.88 4.12 20.92
C VAL A 134 -8.24 4.81 20.78
N ASP A 135 -8.46 5.47 19.65
CA ASP A 135 -9.70 6.21 19.37
C ASP A 135 -10.54 5.61 18.24
N GLY A 136 -10.07 4.56 17.57
CA GLY A 136 -10.76 3.93 16.43
C GLY A 136 -10.74 4.78 15.16
N VAL A 137 -9.98 5.89 15.15
CA VAL A 137 -9.84 6.78 13.99
C VAL A 137 -8.54 6.49 13.26
N ILE A 138 -8.64 6.29 11.95
CA ILE A 138 -7.49 6.08 11.07
C ILE A 138 -7.05 7.43 10.54
N GLY A 139 -6.21 8.12 11.32
CA GLY A 139 -5.45 9.28 10.87
C GLY A 139 -4.06 8.89 10.34
N GLN A 140 -3.23 9.89 10.04
CA GLN A 140 -1.89 9.70 9.44
C GLN A 140 -1.01 8.68 10.19
N ILE A 141 -1.00 8.72 11.53
CA ILE A 141 -0.19 7.81 12.35
C ILE A 141 -0.73 6.37 12.26
N THR A 142 -2.05 6.18 12.27
CA THR A 142 -2.67 4.86 12.11
C THR A 142 -2.44 4.31 10.68
N TRP A 143 -2.49 5.17 9.66
CA TRP A 143 -2.15 4.78 8.28
C TRP A 143 -0.70 4.29 8.16
N LYS A 144 0.23 4.96 8.82
CA LYS A 144 1.62 4.48 8.89
C LYS A 144 1.70 3.12 9.58
N ALA A 145 1.01 2.92 10.70
CA ALA A 145 0.99 1.64 11.40
C ALA A 145 0.41 0.49 10.56
N LEU A 146 -0.62 0.76 9.75
CA LEU A 146 -1.17 -0.20 8.79
C LEU A 146 -0.17 -0.52 7.67
N SER A 147 0.54 0.49 7.16
CA SER A 147 1.58 0.29 6.13
C SER A 147 2.77 -0.51 6.66
N ASP A 148 3.18 -0.27 7.89
CA ASP A 148 4.24 -1.04 8.56
C ASP A 148 3.78 -2.50 8.78
N LEU A 149 2.52 -2.72 9.16
CA LEU A 149 1.93 -4.06 9.27
C LEU A 149 1.89 -4.76 7.90
N ALA A 150 1.41 -4.09 6.85
CA ALA A 150 1.38 -4.63 5.50
C ALA A 150 2.80 -5.00 5.01
N THR A 151 3.79 -4.16 5.31
CA THR A 151 5.20 -4.44 5.00
C THR A 151 5.70 -5.70 5.71
N PHE A 152 5.40 -5.85 7.01
CA PHE A 152 5.76 -7.05 7.76
C PHE A 152 5.11 -8.32 7.19
N LEU A 153 3.87 -8.23 6.69
CA LEU A 153 3.14 -9.36 6.11
C LEU A 153 3.65 -9.77 4.72
N THR A 154 4.48 -8.95 4.08
CA THR A 154 5.07 -9.26 2.77
C THR A 154 6.45 -9.90 2.84
N VAL A 155 7.05 -10.00 4.02
CA VAL A 155 8.37 -10.62 4.20
C VAL A 155 8.17 -12.12 4.40
N ASP A 156 8.90 -12.96 3.66
CA ASP A 156 8.90 -14.42 3.82
C ASP A 156 9.57 -14.87 5.13
#